data_AF-A0A640SGG1-F1
#
_entry.id   AF-A0A640SGG1-F1
#
_cell.length_a   1.000
_cell.length_b   1.000
_cell.length_c   1.000
_cell.angle_alpha   90.00
_cell.angle_beta   90.00
_cell.angle_gamma   90.00
#
_symmetry.space_group_name_H-M   'P 1'
#
loop_
_entity.id
_entity.type
_entity.pdbx_description
1 polymer ?
#
loop_
_entity_poly.entity_id
_entity_poly.type
_entity_poly.pdbx_seq_one_letter_code
_entity_poly.pdbx_strand_id
1 'polypeptide(L)'
;MSEIAKTTGVTTSGDHPVPRPDAAAHEAYAFACMRCGHGWEQAYEIVHQVDGKGETHVVYYADGERVPSPLTCPTCLNCGSNVVRIMRSGQVSMVSDAIASMHQRQHGSERKKEAAPGAGPDRAGSTAEDPGRHHWHLSDLLHPFQHHRK
;
A
#
# COMPACT_ATOMS: atom_id res chain seq x y z
N MET A 1 -65.59 -42.71 20.32
CA MET A 1 -64.40 -43.21 21.05
C MET A 1 -63.33 -43.46 20.00
N SER A 2 -62.15 -42.87 20.19
CA SER A 2 -61.30 -42.26 19.16
C SER A 2 -60.53 -43.20 18.22
N GLU A 3 -60.44 -42.81 16.94
CA GLU A 3 -59.46 -43.27 15.97
C GLU A 3 -58.13 -42.53 16.18
N ILE A 4 -57.02 -43.26 16.24
CA ILE A 4 -55.68 -42.72 16.46
C ILE A 4 -55.00 -42.61 15.09
N ALA A 5 -54.81 -41.38 14.63
CA ALA A 5 -54.16 -41.05 13.37
C ALA A 5 -52.68 -41.50 13.37
N LYS A 6 -52.35 -42.31 12.37
CA LYS A 6 -50.99 -42.73 12.04
C LYS A 6 -50.25 -41.53 11.43
N THR A 7 -49.42 -40.85 12.22
CA THR A 7 -48.59 -39.75 11.71
C THR A 7 -47.31 -40.32 11.09
N THR A 8 -47.11 -40.04 9.81
CA THR A 8 -45.92 -40.39 9.05
C THR A 8 -44.81 -39.40 9.41
N GLY A 9 -43.74 -39.87 10.03
CA GLY A 9 -42.54 -39.06 10.26
C GLY A 9 -41.87 -38.75 8.93
N VAL A 10 -41.90 -37.48 8.52
CA VAL A 10 -41.01 -36.94 7.48
C VAL A 10 -39.63 -36.80 8.12
N THR A 11 -38.71 -37.67 7.72
CA THR A 11 -37.27 -37.49 7.93
C THR A 11 -36.81 -36.42 6.94
N THR A 12 -36.71 -35.18 7.40
CA THR A 12 -36.01 -34.13 6.66
C THR A 12 -34.52 -34.40 6.79
N SER A 13 -33.96 -35.13 5.81
CA SER A 13 -32.51 -35.21 5.61
C SER A 13 -31.99 -33.80 5.38
N GLY A 14 -31.32 -33.24 6.40
CA GLY A 14 -30.63 -31.97 6.31
C GLY A 14 -29.40 -32.14 5.43
N ASP A 15 -29.56 -31.94 4.14
CA ASP A 15 -28.47 -31.72 3.20
C ASP A 15 -27.80 -30.40 3.61
N HIS A 16 -26.74 -30.48 4.43
CA HIS A 16 -25.88 -29.33 4.69
C HIS A 16 -25.14 -29.03 3.38
N PRO A 17 -25.34 -27.84 2.77
CA PRO A 17 -24.57 -27.47 1.60
C PRO A 17 -23.10 -27.50 1.98
N VAL A 18 -22.31 -28.36 1.35
CA VAL A 18 -20.85 -28.33 1.48
C VAL A 18 -20.40 -26.94 1.02
N PRO A 19 -19.73 -26.13 1.87
CA PRO A 19 -19.24 -24.83 1.46
C PRO A 19 -18.33 -25.01 0.26
N ARG A 20 -18.72 -24.43 -0.88
CA ARG A 20 -17.82 -24.34 -2.03
C ARG A 20 -16.65 -23.46 -1.59
N PRO A 21 -15.39 -23.81 -1.91
CA PRO A 21 -14.28 -22.89 -1.69
C PRO A 21 -14.63 -21.58 -2.39
N ASP A 22 -14.70 -20.49 -1.63
CA ASP A 22 -14.88 -19.18 -2.23
C ASP A 22 -13.73 -18.94 -3.21
N ALA A 23 -14.05 -18.35 -4.35
CA ALA A 23 -13.02 -17.96 -5.31
C ALA A 23 -12.00 -17.05 -4.60
N ALA A 24 -10.71 -17.33 -4.78
CA ALA A 24 -9.67 -16.60 -4.11
C ALA A 24 -9.73 -15.10 -4.47
N ALA A 25 -9.76 -14.25 -3.44
CA ALA A 25 -9.76 -12.81 -3.65
C ALA A 25 -8.34 -12.37 -4.03
N HIS A 26 -8.25 -11.48 -5.03
CA HIS A 26 -6.98 -10.90 -5.44
C HIS A 26 -6.91 -9.47 -4.91
N GLU A 27 -5.94 -9.19 -4.07
CA GLU A 27 -5.74 -7.85 -3.54
C GLU A 27 -4.26 -7.47 -3.49
N ALA A 28 -3.97 -6.21 -3.75
CA ALA A 28 -2.62 -5.67 -3.68
C ALA A 28 -2.53 -4.57 -2.62
N TYR A 29 -1.43 -4.56 -1.89
CA TYR A 29 -1.16 -3.59 -0.84
C TYR A 29 0.18 -2.90 -1.08
N ALA A 30 0.27 -1.65 -0.61
CA ALA A 30 1.52 -0.91 -0.54
C ALA A 30 2.00 -0.85 0.91
N PHE A 31 3.30 -0.99 1.11
CA PHE A 31 3.93 -1.03 2.42
C PHE A 31 5.00 0.03 2.53
N ALA A 32 5.18 0.59 3.73
CA ALA A 32 6.29 1.48 4.06
C ALA A 32 6.88 1.12 5.42
N CYS A 33 8.17 0.80 5.45
CA CYS A 33 8.87 0.54 6.70
C CYS A 33 9.15 1.85 7.44
N MET A 34 8.64 1.98 8.66
CA MET A 34 8.84 3.17 9.48
C MET A 34 10.23 3.21 10.13
N ARG A 35 11.01 2.12 10.04
CA ARG A 35 12.40 2.05 10.53
C ARG A 35 13.43 2.50 9.50
N CYS A 36 13.33 2.02 8.26
CA CYS A 36 14.34 2.28 7.21
C CYS A 36 13.81 3.06 6.01
N GLY A 37 12.52 3.37 5.95
CA GLY A 37 11.90 4.12 4.85
C GLY A 37 11.67 3.32 3.57
N HIS A 38 12.07 2.05 3.51
CA HIS A 38 11.83 1.21 2.33
C HIS A 38 10.33 1.01 2.08
N GLY A 39 9.89 1.31 0.87
CA GLY A 39 8.52 1.08 0.40
C GLY A 39 8.49 0.04 -0.70
N TRP A 40 7.45 -0.80 -0.70
CA TRP A 40 7.22 -1.82 -1.72
C TRP A 40 5.73 -2.07 -1.91
N GLU A 41 5.35 -2.67 -3.02
CA GLU A 41 3.97 -3.11 -3.29
C GLU A 41 3.99 -4.60 -3.61
N GLN A 42 2.94 -5.31 -3.19
CA GLN A 42 2.81 -6.74 -3.43
C GLN A 42 1.36 -7.10 -3.67
N ALA A 43 1.13 -7.94 -4.67
CA ALA A 43 -0.15 -8.58 -4.93
C ALA A 43 -0.25 -9.90 -4.18
N TYR A 44 -1.44 -10.18 -3.65
CA TYR A 44 -1.75 -11.38 -2.89
C TYR A 44 -3.00 -12.06 -3.43
N GLU A 45 -2.97 -13.38 -3.37
CA GLU A 45 -4.15 -14.22 -3.47
C GLU A 45 -4.58 -14.63 -2.06
N ILE A 46 -5.86 -14.41 -1.74
CA ILE A 46 -6.45 -14.56 -0.41
C ILE A 46 -7.52 -15.64 -0.47
N VAL A 47 -7.24 -16.77 0.19
CA VAL A 47 -8.12 -17.95 0.19
C VAL A 47 -8.78 -18.09 1.56
N HIS A 48 -10.11 -18.10 1.58
CA HIS A 48 -10.87 -18.48 2.77
C HIS A 48 -10.96 -20.00 2.81
N GLN A 49 -10.45 -20.60 3.88
CA GLN A 49 -10.47 -22.03 4.09
C GLN A 49 -11.27 -22.32 5.36
N VAL A 50 -11.95 -23.47 5.36
CA VAL A 50 -12.60 -24.01 6.55
C VAL A 50 -11.76 -25.19 7.00
N ASP A 51 -11.35 -25.19 8.27
CA ASP A 51 -10.56 -26.28 8.83
C ASP A 51 -11.43 -27.52 9.14
N GLY A 52 -10.79 -28.60 9.61
CA GLY A 52 -11.50 -29.84 9.97
C GLY A 52 -12.47 -29.73 11.15
N LYS A 53 -12.47 -28.60 11.87
CA LYS A 53 -13.39 -28.30 12.98
C LYS A 53 -14.53 -27.38 12.55
N GLY A 54 -14.53 -26.90 11.30
CA GLY A 54 -15.50 -25.95 10.80
C GLY A 54 -15.14 -24.48 11.06
N GLU A 55 -13.94 -24.18 11.54
CA GLU A 55 -13.47 -22.80 11.75
C GLU A 55 -12.93 -22.22 10.44
N THR A 56 -13.32 -20.99 10.11
CA THR A 56 -12.82 -20.29 8.93
C THR A 56 -11.50 -19.59 9.22
N HIS A 57 -10.47 -19.85 8.40
CA HIS A 57 -9.19 -19.16 8.42
C HIS A 57 -8.85 -18.59 7.05
N VAL A 58 -8.06 -17.52 7.05
CA VAL A 58 -7.61 -16.85 5.81
C VAL A 58 -6.17 -17.25 5.54
N VAL A 59 -5.89 -17.69 4.31
CA VAL A 59 -4.55 -18.02 3.83
C VAL A 59 -4.15 -17.03 2.75
N TYR A 60 -2.94 -16.51 2.88
CA TYR A 60 -2.36 -15.55 1.94
C TYR A 60 -1.29 -16.22 1.10
N TYR A 61 -1.29 -15.89 -0.19
CA TYR A 61 -0.27 -16.30 -1.15
C TYR A 61 0.29 -15.07 -1.84
N ALA A 62 1.61 -15.02 -2.03
CA ALA A 62 2.29 -14.03 -2.85
C ALA A 62 3.05 -14.79 -3.94
N ASP A 63 2.83 -14.43 -5.20
CA ASP A 63 3.46 -15.10 -6.35
C ASP A 63 3.30 -16.63 -6.35
N GLY A 64 2.16 -17.11 -5.85
CA GLY A 64 1.83 -18.53 -5.71
C GLY A 64 2.42 -19.22 -4.48
N GLU A 65 3.26 -18.55 -3.70
CA GLU A 65 3.86 -19.09 -2.47
C GLU A 65 3.05 -18.69 -1.23
N ARG A 66 2.82 -19.63 -0.31
CA ARG A 66 2.09 -19.36 0.94
C ARG A 66 2.93 -18.49 1.87
N VAL A 67 2.39 -17.36 2.29
CA VAL A 67 3.07 -16.38 3.14
C VAL A 67 2.32 -16.14 4.45
N PRO A 68 3.00 -15.59 5.49
CA PRO A 68 2.30 -15.05 6.66
C PRO A 68 1.29 -13.97 6.24
N SER A 69 0.29 -13.71 7.09
CA SER A 69 -0.65 -12.64 6.82
C SER A 69 0.08 -11.29 6.73
N PRO A 70 0.01 -10.57 5.60
CA PRO A 70 0.66 -9.28 5.46
C PRO A 70 0.02 -8.20 6.35
N LEU A 71 -1.19 -8.46 6.87
CA LEU A 71 -1.94 -7.54 7.71
C LEU A 71 -1.58 -7.66 9.19
N THR A 72 -1.24 -8.86 9.67
CA THR A 72 -0.91 -9.11 11.09
C THR A 72 0.57 -9.34 11.34
N CYS A 73 1.31 -9.83 10.36
CA CYS A 73 2.75 -10.12 10.47
C CYS A 73 3.58 -9.44 9.35
N PRO A 74 3.46 -8.11 9.14
CA PRO A 74 4.25 -7.45 8.11
C PRO A 74 5.74 -7.46 8.50
N THR A 75 6.61 -7.83 7.56
CA THR A 75 8.07 -7.83 7.76
C THR A 75 8.72 -7.03 6.63
N CYS A 76 9.53 -6.03 6.98
CA CYS A 76 10.27 -5.26 5.98
C CYS A 76 11.32 -6.13 5.28
N LEU A 77 11.25 -6.23 3.95
CA LEU A 77 12.16 -7.01 3.12
C LEU A 77 13.62 -6.51 3.15
N ASN A 78 13.83 -5.24 3.53
CA ASN A 78 15.17 -4.63 3.58
C ASN A 78 15.86 -4.75 4.96
N CYS A 79 15.11 -4.66 6.06
CA CYS A 79 15.69 -4.57 7.41
C CYS A 79 15.07 -5.49 8.46
N GLY A 80 14.07 -6.30 8.09
CA GLY A 80 13.41 -7.26 8.98
C GLY A 80 12.56 -6.64 10.11
N SER A 81 12.32 -5.33 10.10
CA SER A 81 11.45 -4.68 11.09
C SER A 81 9.97 -4.94 10.80
N ASN A 82 9.18 -5.14 11.86
CA ASN A 82 7.72 -5.29 11.78
C ASN A 82 6.95 -3.97 11.95
N VAL A 83 7.65 -2.84 12.13
CA VAL A 83 7.01 -1.51 12.20
C VAL A 83 6.79 -1.01 10.78
N VAL A 84 5.72 -1.51 10.17
CA VAL A 84 5.37 -1.28 8.76
C VAL A 84 3.99 -0.64 8.68
N ARG A 85 3.86 0.44 7.91
CA ARG A 85 2.58 1.02 7.54
C ARG A 85 2.06 0.35 6.28
N ILE A 86 0.80 -0.09 6.31
CA ILE A 86 0.09 -0.66 5.18
C ILE A 86 -0.84 0.41 4.58
N MET A 87 -0.86 0.49 3.27
CA MET A 87 -1.61 1.48 2.49
C MET A 87 -2.26 0.78 1.29
N ARG A 88 -3.16 1.51 0.60
CA ARG A 88 -3.71 1.06 -0.68
C ARG A 88 -2.57 0.86 -1.70
N SER A 89 -2.70 -0.12 -2.58
CA SER A 89 -1.84 -0.25 -3.75
C SER A 89 -1.73 1.05 -4.57
N GLY A 90 -0.61 1.21 -5.27
CA GLY A 90 -0.25 2.38 -6.07
C GLY A 90 0.38 3.53 -5.29
N GLN A 91 0.37 3.52 -3.95
CA GLN A 91 0.94 4.61 -3.15
C GLN A 91 2.47 4.70 -3.25
N VAL A 92 3.17 3.56 -3.24
CA VAL A 92 4.65 3.56 -3.35
C VAL A 92 5.06 3.94 -4.78
N SER A 93 4.32 3.43 -5.78
CA SER A 93 4.52 3.80 -7.18
C SER A 93 4.34 5.30 -7.40
N MET A 94 3.24 5.87 -6.92
CA MET A 94 2.94 7.31 -7.02
C MET A 94 4.02 8.19 -6.37
N VAL A 95 4.52 7.82 -5.19
CA VAL A 95 5.60 8.57 -4.51
C VAL A 95 6.91 8.45 -5.28
N SER A 96 7.24 7.26 -5.77
CA SER A 96 8.45 7.01 -6.56
C SER A 96 8.45 7.84 -7.85
N ASP A 97 7.33 7.88 -8.55
CA ASP A 97 7.14 8.69 -9.77
C ASP A 97 7.25 10.19 -9.47
N ALA A 98 6.66 10.65 -8.36
CA ALA A 98 6.77 12.04 -7.93
C ALA A 98 8.23 12.44 -7.69
N ILE A 99 8.99 11.61 -6.96
CA ILE A 99 10.43 11.85 -6.70
C ILE A 99 11.22 11.87 -8.01
N ALA A 100 11.03 10.89 -8.89
CA ALA A 100 11.71 10.84 -10.18
C ALA A 100 11.45 12.10 -11.02
N SER A 101 10.20 12.58 -11.05
CA SER A 101 9.81 13.79 -11.77
C SER A 101 10.47 15.06 -11.22
N MET A 102 10.65 15.16 -9.89
CA MET A 102 11.34 16.28 -9.25
C MET A 102 12.81 16.33 -9.63
N HIS A 103 13.49 15.18 -9.64
CA HIS A 103 14.90 15.08 -10.02
C HIS A 103 15.10 15.46 -11.50
N GLN A 104 14.21 15.03 -12.39
CA GLN A 104 14.28 15.41 -13.81
C GLN A 104 14.14 16.93 -14.03
N ARG A 105 13.23 17.59 -13.29
CA ARG A 105 13.04 19.04 -13.37
C ARG A 105 14.27 19.83 -12.91
N GLN A 106 14.99 19.34 -11.90
CA GLN A 106 16.22 19.97 -11.42
C GLN A 106 17.32 19.92 -12.49
N HIS A 107 17.58 18.75 -13.07
CA HIS A 107 18.60 18.59 -14.12
C HIS A 107 18.26 19.32 -15.43
N GLY A 108 16.99 19.44 -15.79
CA GLY A 108 16.56 20.25 -16.94
C GLY A 108 16.78 21.76 -16.74
N SER A 109 16.79 22.24 -15.50
CA SER A 109 17.02 23.65 -15.18
C SER A 109 18.50 24.05 -15.24
N GLU A 110 19.41 23.12 -14.92
CA GLU A 110 20.86 23.34 -14.96
C GLU A 110 21.37 23.49 -16.40
N ARG A 111 20.89 22.65 -17.33
CA ARG A 111 21.26 22.73 -18.76
C ARG A 111 20.84 24.03 -19.46
N LYS A 112 19.85 24.76 -18.91
CA LYS A 112 19.43 26.06 -19.48
C LYS A 112 20.30 27.22 -18.99
N LYS A 113 21.17 27.03 -18.00
CA LYS A 113 22.00 28.10 -17.41
C LYS A 113 23.40 28.24 -18.04
N GLU A 114 23.85 27.29 -18.86
CA GLU A 114 25.19 27.29 -19.47
C GLU A 114 25.24 27.69 -20.96
N ALA A 115 24.12 28.13 -21.54
CA ALA A 115 24.08 28.73 -22.87
C ALA A 115 23.87 30.24 -22.80
N ALA A 116 24.88 30.97 -22.31
CA ALA A 116 24.98 32.42 -22.54
C ALA A 116 26.44 32.90 -22.47
N PRO A 117 27.07 33.27 -23.60
CA PRO A 117 28.13 34.27 -23.61
C PRO A 117 27.50 35.66 -23.80
N GLY A 118 27.92 36.61 -22.96
CA GLY A 118 27.20 37.86 -22.71
C GLY A 118 27.36 39.00 -23.72
N ALA A 119 26.56 40.05 -23.48
CA ALA A 119 26.78 41.41 -23.92
C ALA A 119 26.01 42.41 -23.02
N GLY A 120 26.75 43.17 -22.20
CA GLY A 120 26.46 44.58 -21.86
C GLY A 120 25.41 44.92 -20.77
N PRO A 121 25.72 45.83 -19.81
CA PRO A 121 24.90 46.10 -18.63
C PRO A 121 23.91 47.26 -18.86
N ASP A 122 22.77 47.24 -18.18
CA ASP A 122 22.20 48.46 -17.57
C ASP A 122 21.20 48.11 -16.47
N ARG A 123 21.39 48.75 -15.32
CA ARG A 123 20.59 48.63 -14.10
C ARG A 123 19.18 49.20 -14.30
N ALA A 124 18.15 48.45 -13.90
CA ALA A 124 16.92 49.04 -13.38
C ALA A 124 16.19 48.06 -12.45
N GLY A 125 16.06 48.46 -11.17
CA GLY A 125 14.86 48.24 -10.36
C GLY A 125 14.58 46.84 -9.84
N SER A 126 14.99 46.58 -8.61
CA SER A 126 14.31 45.65 -7.70
C SER A 126 12.84 46.05 -7.50
N THR A 127 11.93 45.13 -7.77
CA THR A 127 10.75 44.84 -6.95
C THR A 127 10.51 43.34 -7.01
N ALA A 128 11.22 42.64 -6.16
CA ALA A 128 10.99 41.24 -5.88
C ALA A 128 9.84 41.14 -4.87
N GLU A 129 8.64 40.80 -5.32
CA GLU A 129 7.62 40.08 -4.53
C GLU A 129 6.72 39.31 -5.52
N ASP A 130 7.04 38.03 -5.77
CA ASP A 130 6.16 37.05 -6.43
C ASP A 130 5.54 36.20 -5.31
N PRO A 131 4.35 36.54 -4.78
CA PRO A 131 3.71 35.81 -3.70
C PRO A 131 3.01 34.59 -4.30
N GLY A 132 3.78 33.53 -4.57
CA GLY A 132 3.18 32.30 -5.09
C GLY A 132 4.11 31.12 -5.28
N ARG A 133 5.42 31.29 -5.11
CA ARG A 133 6.36 30.16 -5.13
C ARG A 133 6.40 29.53 -3.75
N HIS A 134 5.41 28.68 -3.47
CA HIS A 134 5.47 27.72 -2.37
C HIS A 134 6.67 26.80 -2.65
N HIS A 135 7.82 27.19 -2.10
CA HIS A 135 9.05 26.44 -2.14
C HIS A 135 8.85 25.29 -1.18
N TRP A 136 8.43 24.14 -1.70
CA TRP A 136 8.36 22.91 -0.94
C TRP A 136 9.79 22.50 -0.58
N HIS A 137 10.26 22.97 0.57
CA HIS A 137 11.58 22.64 1.06
C HIS A 137 11.55 21.18 1.52
N LEU A 138 12.46 20.35 1.02
CA LEU A 138 12.48 18.91 1.30
C LEU A 138 12.54 18.61 2.81
N SER A 139 13.15 19.50 3.58
CA SER A 139 13.16 19.41 5.04
C SER A 139 11.76 19.44 5.63
N ASP A 140 10.82 20.21 5.07
CA ASP A 140 9.45 20.38 5.56
C ASP A 140 8.64 19.07 5.51
N LEU A 141 8.95 18.19 4.54
CA LEU A 141 8.32 16.88 4.39
C LEU A 141 8.94 15.79 5.28
N LEU A 142 10.16 16.00 5.79
CA LEU A 142 10.91 15.02 6.57
C LEU A 142 10.80 15.23 8.09
N HIS A 143 10.32 16.37 8.56
CA HIS A 143 10.12 16.65 9.99
C HIS A 143 9.28 15.59 10.73
N PRO A 144 8.19 15.02 10.17
CA PRO A 144 7.41 13.99 10.87
C PRO A 144 8.23 12.75 11.25
N PHE A 145 9.30 12.45 10.51
CA PHE A 145 10.13 11.26 10.74
C PHE A 145 11.33 11.51 11.64
N GLN A 146 11.66 12.78 11.94
CA GLN A 146 12.80 13.13 12.81
C GLN A 146 12.48 13.04 14.31
N HIS A 147 11.20 13.02 14.69
CA HIS A 147 10.76 12.98 16.08
C HIS A 147 10.79 11.60 16.75
N HIS A 148 11.14 10.54 16.02
CA HIS A 148 11.12 9.16 16.52
C HIS A 148 12.48 8.60 17.00
N ARG A 149 13.51 9.44 17.14
CA ARG A 149 14.76 9.05 17.81
C ARG A 149 14.73 9.46 19.29
N LYS A 150 14.20 8.60 20.15
CA LYS A 150 14.47 8.58 21.60
C LYS A 150 14.51 7.13 22.07
#